data_AF-K7FGH5-F1
#
_entry.id   AF-K7FGH5-F1
#
_cell.length_a   1.000
_cell.length_b   1.000
_cell.length_c   1.000
_cell.angle_alpha   90.00
_cell.angle_beta   90.00
_cell.angle_gamma   90.00
#
_symmetry.space_group_name_H-M   'P 1'
#
loop_
_entity.id
_entity.type
_entity.pdbx_description
1 polymer ?
#
loop_
_entity_poly.entity_id
_entity_poly.type
_entity_poly.pdbx_seq_one_letter_code
_entity_poly.pdbx_strand_id
1 'polypeptide(L)'
;MLLQLSAEFDLQSDVVPWLLAQGPAAALDTFEKSAATLYTVNVERNGKIIYTWKGSGRNTCIGLYDPLNKHNEHLYTFEKDLHIISCSINNEKTLLAVSFLQSTKEERVNHLLQPVSKCLALLIEIHPINNVRVLKAVDSCIRVQFLYPVADKSSFLENQLLLISEDKYIEQFHIHILTEDHQKVVIQKTGQLPRDRVVDDLIWAQWDMTEQRLFYIVPKESRSILKCVQFYPDENFNLIVSHRYKIAII
;
A
#
# COMPACT_ATOMS: atom_id res chain seq x y z
N MET A 1 19.54 -11.02 30.94
CA MET A 1 19.45 -11.30 29.50
C MET A 1 18.97 -10.01 28.83
N LEU A 2 19.86 -9.29 28.15
CA LEU A 2 19.47 -8.10 27.37
C LEU A 2 18.99 -8.59 26.00
N LEU A 3 17.80 -8.19 25.60
CA LEU A 3 17.32 -8.39 24.24
C LEU A 3 18.17 -7.53 23.31
N GLN A 4 18.97 -8.16 22.47
CA GLN A 4 19.74 -7.47 21.44
C GLN A 4 18.88 -7.40 20.18
N LEU A 5 18.34 -6.21 19.91
CA LEU A 5 17.60 -5.94 18.68
C LEU A 5 18.62 -5.65 17.57
N SER A 6 18.60 -6.43 16.51
CA SER A 6 19.33 -6.16 15.26
C SER A 6 18.35 -5.73 14.19
N ALA A 7 18.66 -4.66 13.45
CA ALA A 7 17.87 -4.27 12.29
C ALA A 7 18.05 -5.31 11.17
N GLU A 8 16.94 -5.88 10.69
CA GLU A 8 16.94 -6.81 9.55
C GLU A 8 16.99 -6.07 8.20
N PHE A 9 16.72 -4.76 8.21
CA PHE A 9 16.71 -3.91 7.03
C PHE A 9 17.11 -2.48 7.40
N ASP A 10 17.94 -1.87 6.56
CA ASP A 10 18.27 -0.45 6.58
C ASP A 10 18.38 0.11 5.16
N LEU A 11 17.68 1.23 4.90
CA LEU A 11 17.62 1.83 3.57
C LEU A 11 19.01 2.24 3.04
N GLN A 12 19.91 2.69 3.91
CA GLN A 12 21.24 3.15 3.51
C GLN A 12 22.14 1.98 3.13
N SER A 13 22.10 0.87 3.88
CA SER A 13 22.92 -0.30 3.57
C SER A 13 22.33 -1.19 2.48
N ASP A 14 21.00 -1.36 2.46
CA ASP A 14 20.36 -2.37 1.62
C ASP A 14 19.90 -1.82 0.27
N VAL A 15 19.56 -0.53 0.18
CA VAL A 15 18.93 0.04 -1.03
C VAL A 15 19.85 1.01 -1.77
N VAL A 16 20.53 1.91 -1.07
CA VAL A 16 21.38 2.95 -1.70
C VAL A 16 22.45 2.36 -2.63
N PRO A 17 23.20 1.29 -2.27
CA PRO A 17 24.22 0.72 -3.16
C PRO A 17 23.63 0.23 -4.48
N TRP A 18 22.43 -0.36 -4.44
CA TRP A 18 21.74 -0.81 -5.65
C TRP A 18 21.29 0.36 -6.51
N LEU A 19 20.75 1.44 -5.91
CA LEU A 19 20.40 2.65 -6.65
C LEU A 19 21.61 3.27 -7.35
N LEU A 20 22.77 3.30 -6.67
CA LEU A 20 24.01 3.84 -7.23
C LEU A 20 24.51 3.01 -8.43
N ALA A 21 24.32 1.70 -8.42
CA ALA A 21 24.72 0.82 -9.52
C ALA A 21 23.84 0.98 -10.78
N GLN A 22 22.66 1.59 -10.67
CA GLN A 22 21.67 1.70 -11.76
C GLN A 22 21.85 2.93 -12.66
N GLY A 23 22.75 3.88 -12.37
CA GLY A 23 22.91 5.07 -13.22
C GLY A 23 24.35 5.38 -13.64
N PRO A 24 24.52 6.20 -14.70
CA PRO A 24 25.83 6.56 -15.22
C PRO A 24 26.62 7.40 -14.20
N ALA A 25 27.95 7.23 -14.19
CA ALA A 25 28.90 7.87 -13.27
C ALA A 25 28.85 9.42 -13.22
N ALA A 26 28.11 10.07 -14.11
CA ALA A 26 27.90 11.52 -14.15
C ALA A 26 26.75 12.04 -13.25
N ALA A 27 26.04 11.17 -12.52
CA ALA A 27 24.79 11.51 -11.83
C ALA A 27 24.91 11.64 -10.28
N LEU A 28 26.12 11.83 -9.72
CA LEU A 28 26.33 11.90 -8.27
C LEU A 28 25.42 12.94 -7.56
N ASP A 29 25.23 14.11 -8.16
CA ASP A 29 24.33 15.19 -7.68
C ASP A 29 22.83 14.84 -7.74
N THR A 30 22.45 13.92 -8.62
CA THR A 30 21.07 13.41 -8.70
C THR A 30 20.86 12.31 -7.66
N PHE A 31 21.90 11.53 -7.36
CA PHE A 31 21.86 10.42 -6.41
C PHE A 31 21.79 10.83 -4.95
N GLU A 32 22.55 11.85 -4.51
CA GLU A 32 22.42 12.36 -3.15
C GLU A 32 21.00 12.85 -2.87
N LYS A 33 20.35 13.44 -3.88
CA LYS A 33 18.94 13.86 -3.82
C LYS A 33 17.98 12.66 -3.79
N SER A 34 18.26 11.59 -4.53
CA SER A 34 17.48 10.35 -4.48
C SER A 34 17.59 9.66 -3.11
N ALA A 35 18.79 9.56 -2.54
CA ALA A 35 19.01 8.98 -1.21
C ALA A 35 18.34 9.81 -0.09
N ALA A 36 18.37 11.15 -0.20
CA ALA A 36 17.71 12.05 0.75
C ALA A 36 16.16 11.97 0.71
N THR A 37 15.59 11.39 -0.34
CA THR A 37 14.14 11.26 -0.53
C THR A 37 13.67 9.81 -0.38
N LEU A 38 14.57 8.91 0.00
CA LEU A 38 14.30 7.49 0.17
C LEU A 38 13.57 7.22 1.49
N TYR A 39 12.42 6.55 1.42
CA TYR A 39 11.72 6.08 2.63
C TYR A 39 10.87 4.84 2.35
N THR A 40 10.65 4.05 3.41
CA THR A 40 9.78 2.88 3.39
C THR A 40 8.32 3.31 3.37
N VAL A 41 7.52 2.66 2.52
CA VAL A 41 6.09 2.94 2.38
C VAL A 41 5.21 1.79 2.86
N ASN A 42 5.71 0.55 2.84
CA ASN A 42 4.99 -0.61 3.38
C ASN A 42 5.88 -1.85 3.54
N VAL A 43 5.37 -2.88 4.21
CA VAL A 43 5.93 -4.23 4.28
C VAL A 43 4.84 -5.22 3.88
N GLU A 44 5.14 -6.18 3.02
CA GLU A 44 4.18 -7.21 2.57
C GLU A 44 4.18 -8.45 3.47
N ARG A 45 3.16 -9.31 3.33
CA ARG A 45 3.01 -10.53 4.14
C ARG A 45 4.25 -11.44 4.11
N ASN A 46 4.91 -11.50 2.95
CA ASN A 46 6.14 -12.29 2.75
C ASN A 46 7.41 -11.60 3.26
N GLY A 47 7.28 -10.50 4.01
CA GLY A 47 8.41 -9.74 4.58
C GLY A 47 9.10 -8.81 3.60
N LYS A 48 8.69 -8.78 2.33
CA LYS A 48 9.28 -7.86 1.35
C LYS A 48 8.91 -6.42 1.67
N ILE A 49 9.85 -5.51 1.46
CA ILE A 49 9.75 -4.13 1.90
C ILE A 49 9.59 -3.24 0.68
N ILE A 50 8.56 -2.40 0.68
CA ILE A 50 8.31 -1.44 -0.40
C ILE A 50 8.86 -0.10 0.04
N TYR A 51 9.63 0.54 -0.85
CA TYR A 51 10.22 1.84 -0.64
C TYR A 51 10.02 2.74 -1.86
N THR A 52 10.20 4.04 -1.67
CA THR A 52 10.09 5.04 -2.74
C THR A 52 11.25 6.03 -2.70
N TRP A 53 11.60 6.59 -3.86
CA TRP A 53 12.61 7.63 -4.00
C TRP A 53 12.26 8.57 -5.16
N LYS A 54 12.88 9.75 -5.19
CA LYS A 54 12.80 10.66 -6.35
C LYS A 54 13.81 10.26 -7.41
N GLY A 55 13.32 9.96 -8.60
CA GLY A 55 14.15 9.68 -9.78
C GLY A 55 14.59 10.95 -10.50
N SER A 56 15.29 10.77 -11.62
CA SER A 56 15.63 11.87 -12.53
C SER A 56 14.37 12.54 -13.09
N GLY A 57 14.40 13.86 -13.29
CA GLY A 57 13.31 14.57 -13.98
C GLY A 57 12.02 14.75 -13.18
N ARG A 58 12.09 14.82 -11.83
CA ARG A 58 10.93 14.93 -10.92
C ARG A 58 10.02 13.70 -10.89
N ASN A 59 10.51 12.55 -11.34
CA ASN A 59 9.77 11.29 -11.27
C ASN A 59 9.77 10.74 -9.84
N THR A 60 8.75 9.96 -9.50
CA THR A 60 8.67 9.20 -8.25
C THR A 60 8.71 7.72 -8.55
N CYS A 61 9.70 7.03 -8.04
CA CYS A 61 9.92 5.61 -8.29
C CYS A 61 9.51 4.79 -7.07
N ILE A 62 9.07 3.55 -7.31
CA ILE A 62 8.69 2.57 -6.29
C ILE A 62 9.53 1.32 -6.52
N GLY A 63 10.09 0.79 -5.44
CA GLY A 63 10.94 -0.39 -5.44
C GLY A 63 10.52 -1.38 -4.37
N LEU A 64 11.00 -2.61 -4.54
CA LEU A 64 10.76 -3.75 -3.68
C LEU A 64 12.11 -4.32 -3.25
N TYR A 65 12.29 -4.47 -1.94
CA TYR A 65 13.42 -5.18 -1.37
C TYR A 65 12.97 -6.54 -0.85
N ASP A 66 13.71 -7.59 -1.19
CA ASP A 66 13.58 -8.93 -0.66
C ASP A 66 14.67 -9.18 0.39
N PRO A 67 14.36 -9.16 1.71
CA PRO A 67 15.35 -9.38 2.75
C PRO A 67 16.00 -10.77 2.73
N LEU A 68 15.30 -11.78 2.20
CA LEU A 68 15.82 -13.16 2.16
C LEU A 68 16.96 -13.27 1.14
N ASN A 69 16.75 -12.67 -0.04
CA ASN A 69 17.71 -12.72 -1.15
C ASN A 69 18.63 -11.50 -1.22
N LYS A 70 18.40 -10.50 -0.35
CA LYS A 70 19.04 -9.18 -0.38
C LYS A 70 19.00 -8.54 -1.77
N HIS A 71 17.82 -8.61 -2.39
CA HIS A 71 17.63 -8.21 -3.76
C HIS A 71 16.68 -7.02 -3.86
N ASN A 72 17.06 -6.01 -4.64
CA ASN A 72 16.24 -4.86 -4.95
C ASN A 72 15.70 -4.97 -6.38
N GLU A 73 14.43 -4.61 -6.53
CA GLU A 73 13.71 -4.61 -7.79
C GLU A 73 13.00 -3.27 -7.98
N HIS A 74 13.04 -2.73 -9.19
CA HIS A 74 12.21 -1.57 -9.57
C HIS A 74 10.80 -2.07 -9.95
N LEU A 75 9.76 -1.51 -9.32
CA LEU A 75 8.38 -1.92 -9.58
C LEU A 75 7.66 -0.98 -10.55
N TYR A 76 7.75 0.33 -10.31
CA TYR A 76 6.97 1.30 -11.06
C TYR A 76 7.56 2.71 -10.98
N THR A 77 7.34 3.52 -12.01
CA THR A 77 7.73 4.94 -12.05
C THR A 77 6.53 5.80 -12.39
N PHE A 78 6.26 6.80 -11.54
CA PHE A 78 5.39 7.92 -11.86
C PHE A 78 6.20 9.03 -12.51
N GLU A 79 5.73 9.52 -13.66
CA GLU A 79 6.27 10.71 -14.34
C GLU A 79 5.83 12.02 -13.66
N LYS A 80 5.71 12.00 -12.34
CA LYS A 80 5.28 13.13 -11.51
C LYS A 80 5.96 13.08 -10.15
N ASP A 81 6.09 14.25 -9.53
CA ASP A 81 6.59 14.41 -8.17
C ASP A 81 5.45 14.14 -7.18
N LEU A 82 5.33 12.90 -6.72
CA LEU A 82 4.25 12.44 -5.84
C LEU A 82 4.75 12.16 -4.43
N HIS A 83 4.01 12.56 -3.41
CA HIS A 83 4.30 12.12 -2.04
C HIS A 83 3.50 10.86 -1.74
N ILE A 84 4.14 9.70 -1.85
CA ILE A 84 3.51 8.39 -1.61
C ILE A 84 3.24 8.23 -0.11
N ILE A 85 1.99 7.93 0.24
CA ILE A 85 1.55 7.66 1.61
C ILE A 85 1.67 6.17 1.91
N SER A 86 1.17 5.33 1.01
CA SER A 86 1.12 3.87 1.18
C SER A 86 1.21 3.21 -0.19
N CYS A 87 1.81 2.04 -0.24
CA CYS A 87 1.86 1.25 -1.46
C CYS A 87 1.81 -0.24 -1.09
N SER A 88 1.13 -1.04 -1.89
CA SER A 88 1.12 -2.49 -1.71
C SER A 88 1.08 -3.19 -3.07
N ILE A 89 1.72 -4.35 -3.14
CA ILE A 89 1.78 -5.19 -4.33
C ILE A 89 1.12 -6.54 -4.05
N ASN A 90 0.38 -7.07 -5.02
CA ASN A 90 -0.18 -8.41 -4.87
C ASN A 90 0.90 -9.49 -4.94
N ASN A 91 0.53 -10.71 -4.52
CA ASN A 91 1.44 -11.83 -4.42
C ASN A 91 2.12 -12.18 -5.76
N GLU A 92 1.40 -12.05 -6.87
CA GLU A 92 1.88 -12.35 -8.22
C GLU A 92 2.70 -11.20 -8.86
N LYS A 93 2.83 -10.05 -8.18
CA LYS A 93 3.51 -8.84 -8.68
C LYS A 93 2.93 -8.27 -9.97
N THR A 94 1.64 -8.41 -10.18
CA THR A 94 0.93 -7.93 -11.38
C THR A 94 0.13 -6.66 -11.13
N LEU A 95 -0.25 -6.39 -9.87
CA LEU A 95 -1.06 -5.26 -9.44
C LEU A 95 -0.34 -4.44 -8.36
N LEU A 96 -0.39 -3.12 -8.51
CA LEU A 96 0.12 -2.16 -7.55
C LEU A 96 -1.02 -1.27 -7.05
N ALA A 97 -1.28 -1.31 -5.75
CA ALA A 97 -2.14 -0.35 -5.08
C ALA A 97 -1.26 0.75 -4.48
N VAL A 98 -1.64 2.01 -4.67
CA VAL A 98 -0.82 3.14 -4.23
C VAL A 98 -1.69 4.32 -3.85
N SER A 99 -1.38 4.95 -2.73
CA SER A 99 -1.98 6.20 -2.29
C SER A 99 -0.93 7.30 -2.19
N PHE A 100 -1.30 8.52 -2.57
CA PHE A 100 -0.39 9.66 -2.52
C PHE A 100 -1.14 10.98 -2.38
N LEU A 101 -0.43 11.99 -1.86
CA LEU A 101 -0.95 13.34 -1.80
C LEU A 101 -0.93 13.99 -3.19
N GLN A 102 -2.06 14.54 -3.61
CA GLN A 102 -2.12 15.39 -4.79
C GLN A 102 -1.50 16.75 -4.47
N SER A 103 -0.40 17.09 -5.15
CA SER A 103 0.22 18.41 -4.99
C SER A 103 -0.51 19.45 -5.85
N THR A 104 -1.02 20.51 -5.24
CA THR A 104 -1.70 21.64 -5.92
C THR A 104 -0.72 22.64 -6.54
N LYS A 105 0.56 22.28 -6.73
CA LYS A 105 1.60 23.25 -7.13
C LYS A 105 1.38 23.87 -8.51
N GLU A 106 0.59 23.26 -9.39
CA GLU A 106 0.27 23.78 -10.73
C GLU A 106 -1.00 24.67 -10.78
N GLU A 107 -1.81 24.73 -9.72
CA GLU A 107 -3.12 25.44 -9.73
C GLU A 107 -3.11 26.79 -9.01
N ARG A 108 -1.95 27.43 -8.83
CA ARG A 108 -1.88 28.73 -8.14
C ARG A 108 -2.39 29.93 -8.92
N VAL A 109 -2.88 29.77 -10.16
CA VAL A 109 -3.23 30.92 -11.00
C VAL A 109 -4.72 31.11 -11.23
N ASN A 110 -5.58 30.09 -11.14
CA ASN A 110 -7.04 30.28 -11.25
C ASN A 110 -7.76 29.11 -10.55
N HIS A 111 -8.94 29.39 -9.98
CA HIS A 111 -9.84 28.48 -9.22
C HIS A 111 -9.78 28.59 -7.68
N LEU A 112 -10.28 29.72 -7.18
CA LEU A 112 -10.52 29.99 -5.74
C LEU A 112 -11.56 29.08 -5.05
N LEU A 113 -12.14 28.07 -5.73
CA LEU A 113 -13.32 27.34 -5.24
C LEU A 113 -13.43 25.87 -5.70
N GLN A 114 -12.34 25.11 -5.81
CA GLN A 114 -12.46 23.65 -6.02
C GLN A 114 -11.91 22.86 -4.83
N PRO A 115 -12.72 22.01 -4.17
CA PRO A 115 -12.21 21.01 -3.24
C PRO A 115 -11.52 19.92 -4.05
N VAL A 116 -10.21 20.09 -4.27
CA VAL A 116 -9.39 19.04 -4.86
C VAL A 116 -9.04 18.06 -3.75
N SER A 117 -9.43 16.79 -3.94
CA SER A 117 -9.13 15.71 -3.00
C SER A 117 -7.63 15.66 -2.69
N LYS A 118 -7.28 15.80 -1.42
CA LYS A 118 -5.87 15.82 -1.00
C LYS A 118 -5.15 14.49 -1.25
N CYS A 119 -5.85 13.36 -1.15
CA CYS A 119 -5.30 12.03 -1.29
C CYS A 119 -6.00 11.27 -2.42
N LEU A 120 -5.21 10.68 -3.31
CA LEU A 120 -5.68 9.78 -4.36
C LEU A 120 -5.15 8.38 -4.11
N ALA A 121 -6.03 7.38 -4.17
CA ALA A 121 -5.67 5.97 -4.15
C ALA A 121 -5.97 5.34 -5.52
N LEU A 122 -4.97 4.66 -6.09
CA LEU A 122 -5.01 4.03 -7.40
C LEU A 122 -4.73 2.54 -7.29
N LEU A 123 -5.27 1.79 -8.25
CA LEU A 123 -4.92 0.41 -8.55
C LEU A 123 -4.37 0.35 -9.98
N ILE A 124 -3.18 -0.19 -10.15
CA ILE A 124 -2.42 -0.16 -11.40
C ILE A 124 -2.05 -1.58 -11.79
N GLU A 125 -2.33 -1.97 -13.04
CA GLU A 125 -1.74 -3.15 -13.67
C GLU A 125 -0.32 -2.81 -14.07
N ILE A 126 0.68 -3.54 -13.55
CA ILE A 126 2.11 -3.23 -13.77
C ILE A 126 2.86 -4.29 -14.59
N HIS A 127 2.28 -5.49 -14.78
CA HIS A 127 2.92 -6.55 -15.54
C HIS A 127 1.95 -7.30 -16.48
N PRO A 128 1.76 -6.81 -17.72
CA PRO A 128 2.30 -5.57 -18.29
C PRO A 128 1.55 -4.32 -17.82
N ILE A 129 2.17 -3.15 -17.95
CA ILE A 129 1.50 -1.87 -17.68
C ILE A 129 0.36 -1.69 -18.69
N ASN A 130 -0.87 -1.59 -18.20
CA ASN A 130 -2.04 -1.62 -19.07
C ASN A 130 -3.18 -0.71 -18.60
N ASN A 131 -3.54 -0.75 -17.31
CA ASN A 131 -4.70 -0.02 -16.81
C ASN A 131 -4.44 0.62 -15.45
N VAL A 132 -5.07 1.78 -15.23
CA VAL A 132 -5.07 2.49 -13.95
C VAL A 132 -6.52 2.75 -13.57
N ARG A 133 -6.90 2.31 -12.37
CA ARG A 133 -8.22 2.57 -11.79
C ARG A 133 -8.09 3.44 -10.56
N VAL A 134 -8.99 4.41 -10.44
CA VAL A 134 -9.13 5.19 -9.20
C VAL A 134 -9.93 4.35 -8.19
N LEU A 135 -9.32 4.06 -7.04
CA LEU A 135 -10.00 3.41 -5.92
C LEU A 135 -10.80 4.44 -5.12
N LYS A 136 -10.16 5.55 -4.75
CA LYS A 136 -10.73 6.64 -3.95
C LYS A 136 -10.01 7.96 -4.23
N ALA A 137 -10.75 9.06 -4.13
CA ALA A 137 -10.22 10.42 -4.04
C ALA A 137 -10.90 11.08 -2.84
N VAL A 138 -10.14 11.39 -1.80
CA VAL A 138 -10.65 11.90 -0.51
C VAL A 138 -9.70 12.95 0.09
N ASP A 139 -10.13 13.63 1.14
CA ASP A 139 -9.33 14.67 1.82
C ASP A 139 -8.45 14.14 2.97
N SER A 140 -8.55 12.84 3.26
CA SER A 140 -7.86 12.14 4.35
C SER A 140 -6.81 11.16 3.82
N CYS A 141 -5.85 10.74 4.64
CA CYS A 141 -4.86 9.76 4.16
C CYS A 141 -5.49 8.38 4.04
N ILE A 142 -5.07 7.65 3.02
CA ILE A 142 -5.46 6.27 2.78
C ILE A 142 -4.23 5.37 2.89
N ARG A 143 -4.35 4.26 3.63
CA ARG A 143 -3.42 3.13 3.55
C ARG A 143 -4.04 2.00 2.75
N VAL A 144 -3.21 1.28 2.02
CA VAL A 144 -3.62 0.17 1.15
C VAL A 144 -2.77 -1.06 1.46
N GLN A 145 -3.40 -2.24 1.49
CA GLN A 145 -2.72 -3.49 1.80
C GLN A 145 -3.36 -4.68 1.07
N PHE A 146 -2.61 -5.34 0.20
CA PHE A 146 -3.06 -6.58 -0.42
C PHE A 146 -3.09 -7.72 0.61
N LEU A 147 -4.09 -8.58 0.47
CA LEU A 147 -4.21 -9.81 1.22
C LEU A 147 -3.60 -10.94 0.40
N TYR A 148 -2.72 -11.71 1.03
CA TYR A 148 -1.95 -12.77 0.39
C TYR A 148 -2.58 -14.12 0.73
N PRO A 149 -2.77 -15.04 -0.23
CA PRO A 149 -3.28 -16.37 0.07
C PRO A 149 -2.30 -17.18 0.94
N VAL A 150 -2.80 -18.20 1.65
CA VAL A 150 -1.98 -19.09 2.52
C VAL A 150 -1.39 -20.28 1.73
N ALA A 151 -1.89 -20.57 0.53
CA ALA A 151 -1.48 -21.74 -0.24
C ALA A 151 -1.03 -21.39 -1.67
N ASP A 152 -0.01 -22.11 -2.15
CA ASP A 152 0.41 -22.24 -3.56
C ASP A 152 -0.65 -22.95 -4.45
N LYS A 153 -1.93 -22.88 -4.07
CA LYS A 153 -3.01 -23.45 -4.87
C LYS A 153 -3.40 -22.43 -5.93
N SER A 154 -2.79 -22.62 -7.09
CA SER A 154 -3.29 -22.29 -8.44
C SER A 154 -4.22 -21.08 -8.54
N SER A 155 -3.66 -19.95 -9.00
CA SER A 155 -4.38 -18.89 -9.72
C SER A 155 -5.67 -18.43 -9.05
N PHE A 156 -5.58 -17.75 -7.91
CA PHE A 156 -6.71 -16.94 -7.48
C PHE A 156 -6.87 -15.79 -8.47
N LEU A 157 -7.89 -15.91 -9.33
CA LEU A 157 -8.35 -14.82 -10.19
C LEU A 157 -8.87 -13.65 -9.35
N GLU A 158 -9.06 -13.82 -8.04
CA GLU A 158 -9.51 -12.79 -7.14
C GLU A 158 -8.40 -12.38 -6.19
N ASN A 159 -8.07 -11.10 -6.22
CA ASN A 159 -7.13 -10.45 -5.31
C ASN A 159 -7.92 -9.58 -4.36
N GLN A 160 -7.62 -9.65 -3.07
CA GLN A 160 -8.31 -8.83 -2.08
C GLN A 160 -7.38 -7.70 -1.61
N LEU A 161 -7.94 -6.50 -1.50
CA LEU A 161 -7.20 -5.30 -1.12
C LEU A 161 -7.93 -4.57 0.00
N LEU A 162 -7.26 -4.37 1.13
CA LEU A 162 -7.74 -3.51 2.21
C LEU A 162 -7.42 -2.05 1.90
N LEU A 163 -8.41 -1.19 2.12
CA LEU A 163 -8.29 0.25 2.10
C LEU A 163 -8.68 0.78 3.47
N ILE A 164 -7.72 1.41 4.16
CA ILE A 164 -7.87 1.97 5.51
C ILE A 164 -7.84 3.48 5.37
N SER A 165 -8.95 4.14 5.73
CA SER A 165 -9.09 5.58 5.65
C SER A 165 -8.93 6.23 7.02
N GLU A 166 -8.23 7.35 7.09
CA GLU A 166 -8.21 8.23 8.27
C GLU A 166 -9.60 8.81 8.59
N ASP A 167 -10.54 8.80 7.63
CA ASP A 167 -11.96 9.07 7.87
C ASP A 167 -12.70 7.93 8.60
N LYS A 168 -11.95 7.13 9.37
CA LYS A 168 -12.46 6.16 10.35
C LYS A 168 -13.19 4.95 9.79
N TYR A 169 -12.88 4.55 8.56
CA TYR A 169 -13.48 3.36 7.96
C TYR A 169 -12.46 2.48 7.26
N ILE A 170 -12.81 1.22 7.10
CA ILE A 170 -12.02 0.23 6.35
C ILE A 170 -12.93 -0.48 5.35
N GLU A 171 -12.46 -0.59 4.12
CA GLU A 171 -13.12 -1.30 3.03
C GLU A 171 -12.20 -2.43 2.52
N GLN A 172 -12.81 -3.52 2.06
CA GLN A 172 -12.14 -4.60 1.37
C GLN A 172 -12.61 -4.61 -0.08
N PHE A 173 -11.69 -4.44 -1.02
CA PHE A 173 -11.95 -4.52 -2.45
C PHE A 173 -11.68 -5.92 -2.96
N HIS A 174 -12.54 -6.38 -3.85
CA HIS A 174 -12.45 -7.69 -4.51
C HIS A 174 -12.09 -7.50 -5.98
N ILE A 175 -10.83 -7.76 -6.31
CA ILE A 175 -10.24 -7.46 -7.62
C ILE A 175 -10.17 -8.73 -8.42
N HIS A 176 -11.09 -8.85 -9.36
CA HIS A 176 -11.11 -9.97 -10.29
C HIS A 176 -10.18 -9.70 -11.47
N ILE A 177 -9.38 -10.69 -11.80
CA ILE A 177 -8.37 -10.69 -12.82
C ILE A 177 -8.75 -11.73 -13.86
N LEU A 178 -8.51 -11.42 -15.13
CA LEU A 178 -8.59 -12.35 -16.25
C LEU A 178 -7.19 -12.59 -16.81
N THR A 179 -6.92 -13.83 -17.21
CA THR A 179 -5.75 -14.16 -18.01
C THR A 179 -6.15 -14.10 -19.49
N GLU A 180 -5.67 -13.09 -20.21
CA GLU A 180 -5.75 -12.99 -21.67
C GLU A 180 -4.48 -13.57 -22.31
N ASP A 181 -4.61 -14.15 -23.51
CA ASP A 181 -3.57 -14.67 -24.40
C ASP A 181 -2.14 -14.80 -23.81
N HIS A 182 -1.78 -16.03 -23.44
CA HIS A 182 -0.40 -16.46 -23.11
C HIS A 182 0.38 -15.58 -22.11
N GLN A 183 -0.27 -15.13 -21.02
CA GLN A 183 0.30 -14.58 -19.75
C GLN A 183 -0.15 -13.14 -19.40
N LYS A 184 -1.00 -12.49 -20.19
CA LYS A 184 -1.44 -11.13 -19.85
C LYS A 184 -2.51 -11.18 -18.74
N VAL A 185 -2.20 -10.55 -17.61
CA VAL A 185 -3.07 -10.47 -16.43
C VAL A 185 -3.75 -9.10 -16.44
N VAL A 186 -5.07 -9.06 -16.63
CA VAL A 186 -5.84 -7.80 -16.72
C VAL A 186 -6.96 -7.78 -15.68
N ILE A 187 -7.23 -6.62 -15.08
CA ILE A 187 -8.36 -6.45 -14.18
C ILE A 187 -9.63 -6.58 -15.03
N GLN A 188 -10.51 -7.50 -14.61
CA GLN A 188 -11.81 -7.71 -15.24
C GLN A 188 -12.54 -6.37 -15.37
N LYS A 189 -12.95 -6.01 -16.59
CA LYS A 189 -13.66 -4.76 -16.91
C LYS A 189 -15.10 -4.76 -16.40
N THR A 190 -15.27 -4.87 -15.09
CA THR A 190 -16.50 -4.49 -14.39
C THR A 190 -16.44 -3.00 -14.08
N GLY A 191 -17.59 -2.33 -13.96
CA GLY A 191 -17.68 -0.88 -13.73
C GLY A 191 -16.96 -0.44 -12.45
N GLN A 192 -17.69 -0.38 -11.32
CA GLN A 192 -17.06 -0.18 -10.02
C GLN A 192 -16.52 -1.51 -9.50
N LEU A 193 -15.32 -1.49 -8.91
CA LEU A 193 -14.77 -2.66 -8.24
C LEU A 193 -15.67 -3.03 -7.05
N PRO A 194 -16.09 -4.31 -6.93
CA PRO A 194 -16.84 -4.77 -5.78
C PRO A 194 -16.06 -4.50 -4.50
N ARG A 195 -16.76 -4.06 -3.44
CA ARG A 195 -16.15 -3.79 -2.14
C ARG A 195 -17.12 -4.03 -1.01
N ASP A 196 -16.60 -4.51 0.10
CA ASP A 196 -17.30 -4.70 1.36
C ASP A 196 -16.84 -3.67 2.39
N ARG A 197 -17.79 -3.19 3.21
CA ARG A 197 -17.49 -2.35 4.37
C ARG A 197 -17.08 -3.26 5.53
N VAL A 198 -15.82 -3.17 5.97
CA VAL A 198 -15.30 -3.99 7.07
C VAL A 198 -15.68 -3.35 8.42
N VAL A 199 -15.47 -2.04 8.54
CA VAL A 199 -15.78 -1.28 9.75
C VAL A 199 -16.00 0.19 9.45
N ASP A 200 -16.86 0.81 10.26
CA ASP A 200 -17.15 2.24 10.33
C ASP A 200 -16.83 2.81 11.72
N ASP A 201 -16.62 4.12 11.78
CA ASP A 201 -16.41 4.91 12.98
C ASP A 201 -15.30 4.39 13.92
N LEU A 202 -14.25 3.78 13.35
CA LEU A 202 -13.11 3.32 14.14
C LEU A 202 -12.33 4.50 14.74
N ILE A 203 -11.80 4.33 15.95
CA ILE A 203 -10.93 5.32 16.60
C ILE A 203 -9.47 4.90 16.58
N TRP A 204 -9.20 3.62 16.33
CA TRP A 204 -7.85 3.07 16.25
C TRP A 204 -7.88 1.77 15.46
N ALA A 205 -6.81 1.51 14.71
CA ALA A 205 -6.58 0.25 14.03
C ALA A 205 -5.08 -0.10 14.01
N GLN A 206 -4.79 -1.40 14.06
CA GLN A 206 -3.47 -1.96 13.84
C GLN A 206 -3.58 -3.21 12.98
N TRP A 207 -2.66 -3.30 12.03
CA TRP A 207 -2.57 -4.40 11.09
C TRP A 207 -1.40 -5.31 11.45
N ASP A 208 -1.66 -6.60 11.53
CA ASP A 208 -0.68 -7.66 11.64
C ASP A 208 -0.45 -8.25 10.25
N MET A 209 0.73 -7.98 9.69
CA MET A 209 1.11 -8.41 8.36
C MET A 209 1.19 -9.93 8.21
N THR A 210 1.76 -10.61 9.21
CA THR A 210 2.12 -12.04 9.11
C THR A 210 0.88 -12.90 9.11
N GLU A 211 0.03 -12.65 10.11
CA GLU A 211 -1.23 -13.35 10.28
C GLU A 211 -2.34 -12.73 9.44
N GLN A 212 -2.17 -11.55 8.84
CA GLN A 212 -3.22 -10.80 8.15
C GLN A 212 -4.45 -10.57 9.03
N ARG A 213 -4.20 -10.01 10.21
CA ARG A 213 -5.22 -9.66 11.21
C ARG A 213 -5.34 -8.17 11.37
N LEU A 214 -6.57 -7.70 11.42
CA LEU A 214 -6.91 -6.33 11.75
C LEU A 214 -7.46 -6.26 13.17
N PHE A 215 -6.72 -5.57 14.03
CA PHE A 215 -7.19 -5.14 15.34
C PHE A 215 -7.76 -3.74 15.20
N TYR A 216 -8.97 -3.50 15.69
CA TYR A 216 -9.55 -2.16 15.63
C TYR A 216 -10.47 -1.89 16.81
N ILE A 217 -10.64 -0.61 17.13
CA ILE A 217 -11.50 -0.17 18.22
C ILE A 217 -12.63 0.69 17.65
N VAL A 218 -13.86 0.33 18.01
CA VAL A 218 -15.06 1.12 17.71
C VAL A 218 -15.71 1.65 19.00
N PRO A 219 -16.17 2.91 19.02
CA PRO A 219 -16.94 3.44 20.13
C PRO A 219 -18.34 2.80 20.13
N LYS A 220 -18.82 2.42 21.31
CA LYS A 220 -20.19 1.94 21.52
C LYS A 220 -20.77 2.53 22.80
N GLU A 221 -21.65 3.52 22.64
CA GLU A 221 -22.29 4.23 23.75
C GLU A 221 -21.25 4.75 24.77
N SER A 222 -21.18 4.15 25.96
CA SER A 222 -20.30 4.55 27.07
C SER A 222 -18.98 3.76 27.14
N ARG A 223 -18.72 2.84 26.19
CA ARG A 223 -17.52 1.99 26.20
C ARG A 223 -16.96 1.82 24.79
N SER A 224 -15.69 1.41 24.70
CA SER A 224 -15.07 1.07 23.43
C SER A 224 -14.96 -0.45 23.31
N ILE A 225 -15.07 -0.97 22.09
CA ILE A 225 -14.94 -2.40 21.81
C ILE A 225 -13.71 -2.60 20.94
N LEU A 226 -12.74 -3.37 21.44
CA LEU A 226 -11.66 -3.91 20.64
C LEU A 226 -12.17 -5.14 19.91
N LYS A 227 -12.01 -5.16 18.60
CA LYS A 227 -12.29 -6.29 17.74
C LYS A 227 -11.01 -6.74 17.05
N CYS A 228 -10.90 -8.04 16.82
CA CYS A 228 -9.87 -8.65 15.99
C CYS A 228 -10.57 -9.41 14.87
N VAL A 229 -10.29 -9.00 13.64
CA VAL A 229 -10.79 -9.64 12.43
C VAL A 229 -9.61 -10.29 11.71
N GLN A 230 -9.79 -11.54 11.34
CA GLN A 230 -8.85 -12.30 10.54
C GLN A 230 -9.36 -12.39 9.11
N PHE A 231 -8.49 -12.04 8.18
CA PHE A 231 -8.76 -12.24 6.76
C PHE A 231 -8.25 -13.61 6.38
N TYR A 232 -9.15 -14.45 5.87
CA TYR A 232 -8.81 -15.77 5.39
C TYR A 232 -8.68 -15.74 3.86
N PRO A 233 -7.82 -16.56 3.26
CA PRO A 233 -7.68 -16.63 1.80
C PRO A 233 -8.92 -17.10 1.03
N ASP A 234 -9.82 -17.80 1.71
CA ASP A 234 -10.96 -18.54 1.16
C ASP A 234 -12.32 -18.03 1.68
N GLU A 235 -12.32 -17.08 2.62
CA GLU A 235 -13.50 -16.43 3.18
C GLU A 235 -13.25 -14.93 3.34
N ASN A 236 -14.28 -14.08 3.23
CA ASN A 236 -14.10 -12.62 3.30
C ASN A 236 -13.29 -12.18 4.53
N PHE A 237 -13.82 -12.46 5.72
CA PHE A 237 -13.15 -12.25 7.01
C PHE A 237 -14.03 -12.79 8.16
N ASN A 238 -13.40 -13.24 9.25
CA ASN A 238 -14.12 -13.61 10.47
C ASN A 238 -13.68 -12.78 11.67
N LEU A 239 -14.64 -12.41 12.50
CA LEU A 239 -14.39 -11.83 13.82
C LEU A 239 -13.88 -12.94 14.76
N ILE A 240 -12.60 -12.89 15.14
CA ILE A 240 -12.01 -13.84 16.08
C ILE A 240 -12.27 -13.42 17.52
N VAL A 241 -12.05 -12.14 17.84
CA VAL A 241 -12.14 -11.63 19.20
C VAL A 241 -12.99 -10.36 19.24
N SER A 242 -13.83 -10.25 20.26
CA SER A 242 -14.56 -9.03 20.60
C SER A 242 -14.51 -8.86 22.12
N HIS A 243 -13.92 -7.76 22.58
CA HIS A 243 -13.77 -7.47 24.00
C HIS A 243 -14.13 -6.01 24.32
N ARG A 244 -14.86 -5.80 25.42
CA ARG A 244 -15.27 -4.47 25.87
C ARG A 244 -14.21 -3.90 26.81
N TYR A 245 -13.73 -2.70 26.51
CA TYR A 245 -12.83 -1.95 27.36
C TYR A 245 -13.43 -0.58 27.73
N LYS A 246 -13.18 -0.13 28.96
CA LYS A 246 -13.28 1.30 29.29
C LYS A 246 -11.96 1.93 28.87
N ILE A 247 -11.91 2.50 27.68
CA ILE A 247 -10.76 3.32 27.28
C ILE A 247 -10.99 4.69 27.91
N ALA A 248 -10.15 5.05 28.88
CA ALA A 248 -9.93 6.45 29.21
C ALA A 248 -8.96 6.97 28.14
N ILE A 249 -9.47 7.72 27.17
CA ILE A 249 -8.60 8.47 26.26
C ILE A 249 -8.02 9.60 27.11
N ILE A 250 -6.72 9.50 27.43
CA ILE A 250 -5.95 10.56 28.12
C ILE A 250 -5.55 11.61 27.08
#